data_AF-A0A450ZTS2-F1
#
_entry.id   AF-A0A450ZTS2-F1
#
_cell.length_a   1.000
_cell.length_b   1.000
_cell.length_c   1.000
_cell.angle_alpha   90.00
_cell.angle_beta   90.00
_cell.angle_gamma   90.00
#
_symmetry.space_group_name_H-M   'P 1'
#
loop_
_entity.id
_entity.type
_entity.pdbx_description
1 polymer ?
#
loop_
_entity_poly.entity_id
_entity_poly.type
_entity_poly.pdbx_seq_one_letter_code
_entity_poly.pdbx_strand_id
1 'polypeptide(L)'
;MDINILQTMALLKTNWDKPERKDYMELFVPIVIQCIRLLEHEEVSSPSVQKQLTKHFGLSVPSNIVENILKRIQKRELLSAKNKILYRDNDAILYYENKNQFVTKRDGVVREYENLIRELSKFAKEHYQLTWNDTYTERCLFEYLDINGITIISSLTSGVPLKQVLRKGKEVKKDLFVVANFILETEKNRRDIFQYFDSIVQGNILASSIYLPDVGRVQKNSLTPNSTLILRLLYFLWVMQEKLSSKHARSCYYCWKVTMVGYIVLSTH
;
A
#
# COMPACT_ATOMS: atom_id res chain seq x y z
N MET A 1 -5.30 14.06 13.12
CA MET A 1 -5.89 13.25 12.05
C MET A 1 -4.73 12.54 11.38
N ASP A 2 -3.94 11.85 12.18
CA ASP A 2 -2.57 11.53 11.81
C ASP A 2 -2.52 10.01 11.92
N ILE A 3 -2.25 9.36 10.80
CA ILE A 3 -2.07 7.91 10.77
C ILE A 3 -0.65 7.63 10.32
N ASN A 4 -0.05 6.58 10.86
CA ASN A 4 1.29 6.19 10.48
C ASN A 4 1.32 5.59 9.06
N ILE A 5 2.52 5.34 8.57
CA ILE A 5 2.71 4.86 7.20
C ILE A 5 2.11 3.46 7.00
N LEU A 6 2.17 2.58 8.00
CA LEU A 6 1.62 1.21 7.92
C LEU A 6 0.08 1.23 7.85
N GLN A 7 -0.56 2.07 8.66
CA GLN A 7 -2.00 2.33 8.60
C GLN A 7 -2.39 2.91 7.24
N THR A 8 -1.57 3.81 6.68
CA THR A 8 -1.80 4.34 5.33
C THR A 8 -1.77 3.24 4.28
N MET A 9 -0.85 2.27 4.39
CA MET A 9 -0.83 1.11 3.49
C MET A 9 -2.11 0.30 3.57
N ALA A 10 -2.53 -0.08 4.77
CA ALA A 10 -3.80 -0.80 4.96
C ALA A 10 -4.99 -0.02 4.39
N LEU A 11 -5.03 1.30 4.60
CA LEU A 11 -6.08 2.17 4.06
C LEU A 11 -6.10 2.20 2.52
N LEU A 12 -4.93 2.22 1.88
CA LEU A 12 -4.82 2.12 0.42
C LEU A 12 -5.36 0.78 -0.08
N LYS A 13 -5.14 -0.31 0.65
CA LYS A 13 -5.75 -1.61 0.32
C LYS A 13 -7.27 -1.58 0.49
N THR A 14 -7.81 -0.99 1.55
CA THR A 14 -9.26 -0.84 1.72
C THR A 14 -9.87 -0.02 0.57
N ASN A 15 -9.17 1.02 0.10
CA ASN A 15 -9.60 1.79 -1.08
C ASN A 15 -9.55 0.95 -2.36
N TRP A 16 -8.57 0.05 -2.48
CA TRP A 16 -8.48 -0.88 -3.60
C TRP A 16 -9.66 -1.82 -3.65
N ASP A 17 -10.23 -2.28 -2.55
CA ASP A 17 -11.29 -3.29 -2.63
C ASP A 17 -12.61 -2.76 -3.17
N LYS A 18 -12.75 -1.44 -3.31
CA LYS A 18 -13.92 -0.82 -3.90
C LYS A 18 -14.14 -1.27 -5.36
N PRO A 19 -15.37 -1.64 -5.74
CA PRO A 19 -15.70 -2.06 -7.11
C PRO A 19 -15.65 -0.91 -8.13
N GLU A 20 -15.82 0.33 -7.68
CA GLU A 20 -15.96 1.53 -8.54
C GLU A 20 -14.63 2.11 -9.06
N ARG A 21 -13.50 1.49 -8.70
CA ARG A 21 -12.17 1.99 -9.09
C ARG A 21 -11.91 1.77 -10.59
N LYS A 22 -11.38 2.80 -11.25
CA LYS A 22 -11.05 2.75 -12.69
C LYS A 22 -9.57 2.48 -12.95
N ASP A 23 -8.71 2.98 -12.08
CA ASP A 23 -7.25 2.81 -12.15
C ASP A 23 -6.64 2.94 -10.74
N TYR A 24 -5.31 2.86 -10.64
CA TYR A 24 -4.60 2.93 -9.37
C TYR A 24 -4.51 4.34 -8.77
N MET A 25 -4.65 5.41 -9.57
CA MET A 25 -4.67 6.78 -9.06
C MET A 25 -5.91 7.04 -8.20
N GLU A 26 -7.01 6.33 -8.50
CA GLU A 26 -8.25 6.35 -7.72
C GLU A 26 -8.07 5.96 -6.24
N LEU A 27 -7.03 5.20 -5.91
CA LEU A 27 -6.68 4.82 -4.53
C LEU A 27 -6.36 6.01 -3.65
N PHE A 28 -5.72 7.01 -4.25
CA PHE A 28 -5.19 8.18 -3.55
C PHE A 28 -6.22 9.30 -3.48
N VAL A 29 -7.26 9.29 -4.32
CA VAL A 29 -8.27 10.36 -4.37
C VAL A 29 -8.90 10.62 -3.00
N PRO A 30 -9.40 9.62 -2.23
CA PRO A 30 -9.98 9.88 -0.92
C PRO A 30 -8.99 10.49 0.07
N ILE A 31 -7.72 10.10 0.00
CA ILE A 31 -6.65 10.62 0.87
C ILE A 31 -6.32 12.06 0.50
N VAL A 32 -6.20 12.37 -0.79
CA VAL A 32 -5.93 13.73 -1.28
C VAL A 32 -7.08 14.68 -0.93
N ILE A 33 -8.32 14.23 -1.00
CA ILE A 33 -9.49 15.03 -0.58
C ILE A 33 -9.39 15.41 0.90
N GLN A 34 -8.99 14.48 1.76
CA GLN A 34 -8.77 14.79 3.19
C GLN A 34 -7.64 15.81 3.37
N CYS A 35 -6.53 15.65 2.64
CA CYS A 35 -5.45 16.63 2.65
C CYS A 35 -5.93 18.04 2.23
N ILE A 36 -6.80 18.13 1.23
CA ILE A 36 -7.40 19.40 0.80
C ILE A 36 -8.26 20.02 1.90
N ARG A 37 -9.03 19.21 2.63
CA ARG A 37 -9.86 19.67 3.76
C ARG A 37 -9.02 20.23 4.92
N LEU A 38 -7.82 19.71 5.11
CA LEU A 38 -6.88 20.15 6.15
C LEU A 38 -6.10 21.41 5.78
N LEU A 39 -6.25 21.95 4.56
CA LEU A 39 -5.58 23.20 4.18
C LEU A 39 -6.13 24.37 5.00
N GLU A 40 -5.23 25.27 5.38
CA GLU A 40 -5.54 26.50 6.12
C GLU A 40 -6.31 27.50 5.25
N HIS A 41 -6.05 27.49 3.94
CA HIS A 41 -6.69 28.36 2.97
C HIS A 41 -7.51 27.54 1.97
N GLU A 42 -8.49 28.17 1.34
CA GLU A 42 -9.34 27.53 0.32
C GLU A 42 -8.59 27.22 -0.97
N GLU A 43 -7.49 27.93 -1.22
CA GLU A 43 -6.62 27.72 -2.37
C GLU A 43 -5.90 26.37 -2.29
N VAL A 44 -6.08 25.58 -3.35
CA VAL A 44 -5.52 24.24 -3.48
C VAL A 44 -4.36 24.28 -4.46
N SER A 45 -3.18 23.86 -4.00
CA SER A 45 -1.99 23.74 -4.82
C SER A 45 -1.37 22.36 -4.61
N SER A 46 -0.63 21.88 -5.60
CA SER A 46 0.11 20.61 -5.46
C SER A 46 1.09 20.65 -4.27
N PRO A 47 1.92 21.71 -4.08
CA PRO A 47 2.83 21.78 -2.93
C PRO A 47 2.12 21.75 -1.58
N SER A 48 0.99 22.46 -1.44
CA SER A 48 0.24 22.47 -0.19
C SER A 48 -0.35 21.09 0.13
N VAL A 49 -0.85 20.38 -0.88
CA VAL A 49 -1.35 19.00 -0.73
C VAL A 49 -0.23 18.00 -0.43
N GLN A 50 0.94 18.10 -1.10
CA GLN A 50 2.10 17.25 -0.81
C GLN A 50 2.53 17.36 0.66
N LYS A 51 2.57 18.59 1.20
CA LYS A 51 2.90 18.82 2.61
C LYS A 51 1.92 18.09 3.54
N GLN A 52 0.62 18.13 3.24
CA GLN A 52 -0.38 17.42 4.04
C GLN A 52 -0.31 15.90 3.88
N LEU A 53 -0.02 15.38 2.67
CA LEU A 53 0.17 13.95 2.43
C LEU A 53 1.34 13.40 3.25
N THR A 54 2.46 14.10 3.27
CA THR A 54 3.63 13.69 4.08
C THR A 54 3.31 13.80 5.57
N LYS A 55 2.70 14.91 6.00
CA LYS A 55 2.41 15.16 7.42
C LYS A 55 1.41 14.17 8.03
N HIS A 56 0.30 13.89 7.34
CA HIS A 56 -0.82 13.15 7.92
C HIS A 56 -0.87 11.67 7.51
N PHE A 57 -0.16 11.30 6.43
CA PHE A 57 -0.18 9.94 5.86
C PHE A 57 1.23 9.37 5.60
N GLY A 58 2.30 10.12 5.86
CA GLY A 58 3.68 9.69 5.59
C GLY A 58 4.01 9.47 4.11
N LEU A 59 3.15 9.91 3.19
CA LEU A 59 3.33 9.69 1.75
C LEU A 59 4.13 10.83 1.12
N SER A 60 5.25 10.49 0.49
CA SER A 60 6.04 11.41 -0.35
C SER A 60 5.64 11.24 -1.82
N VAL A 61 4.61 11.96 -2.25
CA VAL A 61 4.08 11.85 -3.62
C VAL A 61 4.68 12.93 -4.51
N PRO A 62 5.19 12.64 -5.72
CA PRO A 62 5.67 13.66 -6.65
C PRO A 62 4.60 14.67 -7.09
N SER A 63 4.97 15.93 -7.31
CA SER A 63 4.02 17.04 -7.59
C SER A 63 3.18 16.78 -8.85
N ASN A 64 3.79 16.26 -9.91
CA ASN A 64 3.09 15.92 -11.15
C ASN A 64 1.98 14.87 -10.95
N ILE A 65 2.17 13.94 -10.00
CA ILE A 65 1.14 12.95 -9.66
C ILE A 65 0.02 13.59 -8.85
N VAL A 66 0.36 14.44 -7.88
CA VAL A 66 -0.64 15.22 -7.13
C VAL A 66 -1.47 16.08 -8.07
N GLU A 67 -0.87 16.77 -9.04
CA GLU A 67 -1.59 17.53 -10.06
C GLU A 67 -2.56 16.68 -10.88
N ASN A 68 -2.16 15.45 -11.26
CA ASN A 68 -3.02 14.53 -11.97
C ASN A 68 -4.21 14.07 -11.11
N ILE A 69 -4.01 13.87 -9.81
CA ILE A 69 -5.09 13.56 -8.86
C ILE A 69 -6.00 14.78 -8.68
N LEU A 70 -5.45 15.99 -8.56
CA LEU A 70 -6.23 17.23 -8.46
C LEU A 70 -7.12 17.46 -9.68
N LYS A 71 -6.63 17.18 -10.90
CA LYS A 71 -7.45 17.22 -12.12
C LYS A 71 -8.63 16.24 -12.07
N ARG A 72 -8.45 15.06 -11.46
CA ARG A 72 -9.53 14.07 -11.28
C ARG A 72 -10.54 14.53 -10.25
N ILE A 73 -10.09 15.16 -9.17
CA ILE A 73 -10.95 15.74 -8.13
C ILE A 73 -11.75 16.91 -8.70
N GLN A 74 -11.11 17.77 -9.51
CA GLN A 74 -11.78 18.86 -10.21
C GLN A 74 -12.88 18.35 -11.16
N LYS A 75 -12.63 17.26 -11.89
CA LYS A 75 -13.65 16.61 -12.74
C LYS A 75 -14.85 16.04 -11.98
N ARG A 76 -14.76 15.92 -10.65
CA ARG A 76 -15.87 15.55 -9.75
C ARG A 76 -16.56 16.76 -9.14
N GLU A 77 -16.22 17.96 -9.61
CA GLU A 77 -16.80 19.23 -9.13
C GLU A 77 -16.53 19.49 -7.65
N LEU A 78 -15.50 18.85 -7.08
CA LEU A 78 -15.07 19.09 -5.69
C LEU A 78 -14.09 20.28 -5.58
N LEU A 79 -13.55 20.72 -6.71
CA LEU A 79 -12.68 21.88 -6.85
C LEU A 79 -13.20 22.75 -7.98
N SER A 80 -13.22 24.06 -7.78
CA SER A 80 -13.49 25.05 -8.81
C SER A 80 -12.19 25.71 -9.27
N ALA A 81 -12.13 26.16 -10.53
CA ALA A 81 -10.97 26.89 -11.06
C ALA A 81 -11.35 28.33 -11.37
N LYS A 82 -10.62 29.28 -10.79
CA LYS A 82 -10.73 30.72 -11.08
C LYS A 82 -9.35 31.28 -11.33
N ASN A 83 -9.13 31.90 -12.50
CA ASN A 83 -7.84 32.47 -12.89
C ASN A 83 -6.66 31.48 -12.78
N LYS A 84 -6.87 30.21 -13.15
CA LYS A 84 -5.90 29.09 -13.04
C LYS A 84 -5.55 28.67 -11.60
N ILE A 85 -6.20 29.23 -10.58
CA ILE A 85 -6.09 28.82 -9.18
C ILE A 85 -7.25 27.88 -8.86
N LEU A 86 -6.98 26.79 -8.16
CA LEU A 86 -7.99 25.85 -7.70
C LEU A 86 -8.49 26.26 -6.31
N TYR A 87 -9.81 26.23 -6.11
CA TYR A 87 -10.46 26.50 -4.85
C TYR A 87 -11.28 25.29 -4.43
N ARG A 88 -11.21 24.91 -3.16
CA ARG A 88 -12.00 23.79 -2.63
C ARG A 88 -13.47 24.15 -2.45
N ASP A 89 -14.35 23.24 -2.83
CA ASP A 89 -15.77 23.31 -2.46
C ASP A 89 -16.00 22.49 -1.19
N ASN A 90 -16.19 23.18 -0.06
CA ASN A 90 -16.29 22.53 1.25
C ASN A 90 -17.53 21.61 1.35
N ASP A 91 -18.66 22.02 0.78
CA ASP A 91 -19.92 21.28 0.86
C ASP A 91 -19.86 20.03 -0.01
N ALA A 92 -19.34 20.16 -1.23
CA ALA A 92 -19.15 19.04 -2.14
C ALA A 92 -18.15 18.02 -1.58
N ILE A 93 -17.05 18.48 -0.97
CA ILE A 93 -16.07 17.63 -0.29
C ILE A 93 -16.71 16.88 0.89
N LEU A 94 -17.45 17.58 1.75
CA LEU A 94 -18.09 16.96 2.91
C LEU A 94 -19.10 15.89 2.49
N TYR A 95 -19.92 16.18 1.46
CA TYR A 95 -20.84 15.21 0.87
C TYR A 95 -20.10 13.98 0.34
N TYR A 96 -19.01 14.18 -0.42
CA TYR A 96 -18.21 13.09 -0.97
C TYR A 96 -17.65 12.18 0.13
N GLU A 97 -17.11 12.75 1.21
CA GLU A 97 -16.54 12.01 2.33
C GLU A 97 -17.57 11.17 3.08
N ASN A 98 -18.74 11.76 3.37
CA ASN A 98 -19.83 11.08 4.04
C ASN A 98 -20.35 9.91 3.20
N LYS A 99 -20.57 10.13 1.90
CA LYS A 99 -20.97 9.09 0.95
C LYS A 99 -19.96 7.96 0.88
N ASN A 100 -18.66 8.27 0.94
CA ASN A 100 -17.58 7.28 0.87
C ASN A 100 -17.23 6.65 2.22
N GLN A 101 -17.81 7.14 3.32
CA GLN A 101 -17.54 6.73 4.70
C GLN A 101 -16.03 6.70 5.02
N PHE A 102 -15.30 7.72 4.56
CA PHE A 102 -13.83 7.73 4.69
C PHE A 102 -13.39 7.62 6.16
N VAL A 103 -13.99 8.44 7.03
CA VAL A 103 -13.72 8.49 8.47
C VAL A 103 -13.91 7.11 9.10
N THR A 104 -15.05 6.46 8.85
CA THR A 104 -15.36 5.12 9.37
C THR A 104 -14.35 4.07 8.92
N LYS A 105 -13.94 4.10 7.64
CA LYS A 105 -12.93 3.17 7.10
C LYS A 105 -11.57 3.37 7.73
N ARG A 106 -11.15 4.64 7.86
CA ARG A 106 -9.91 5.02 8.51
C ARG A 106 -9.90 4.59 9.98
N ASP A 107 -10.99 4.78 10.70
CA ASP A 107 -11.11 4.35 12.11
C ASP A 107 -11.10 2.82 12.25
N GLY A 108 -11.68 2.10 11.29
CA GLY A 108 -11.54 0.64 11.19
C GLY A 108 -10.08 0.23 11.09
N VAL A 109 -9.36 0.77 10.11
CA VAL A 109 -7.93 0.48 9.89
C VAL A 109 -7.08 0.81 11.11
N VAL A 110 -7.34 1.94 11.78
CA VAL A 110 -6.60 2.33 13.00
C VAL A 110 -6.79 1.29 14.12
N ARG A 111 -8.04 0.88 14.39
CA ARG A 111 -8.33 -0.13 15.43
C ARG A 111 -7.69 -1.47 15.13
N GLU A 112 -7.75 -1.90 13.87
CA GLU A 112 -7.19 -3.18 13.42
C GLU A 112 -5.66 -3.18 13.52
N TYR A 113 -5.04 -2.06 13.17
CA TYR A 113 -3.61 -1.85 13.33
C TYR A 113 -3.19 -1.86 14.81
N GLU A 114 -3.88 -1.13 15.68
CA GLU A 114 -3.61 -1.13 17.12
C GLU A 114 -3.73 -2.54 17.72
N ASN A 115 -4.69 -3.32 17.24
CA ASN A 115 -4.84 -4.72 17.63
C ASN A 115 -3.64 -5.58 17.15
N LEU A 116 -3.19 -5.41 15.90
CA LEU A 116 -2.00 -6.10 15.38
C LEU A 116 -0.74 -5.81 16.23
N ILE A 117 -0.51 -4.53 16.57
CA ILE A 117 0.63 -4.10 17.40
C ILE A 117 0.55 -4.70 18.79
N ARG A 118 -0.63 -4.65 19.42
CA ARG A 118 -0.85 -5.22 20.75
C ARG A 118 -0.59 -6.73 20.77
N GLU A 119 -1.13 -7.45 19.79
CA GLU A 119 -0.98 -8.91 19.71
C GLU A 119 0.48 -9.31 19.41
N LEU A 120 1.21 -8.53 18.59
CA LEU A 120 2.63 -8.75 18.35
C LEU A 120 3.48 -8.51 19.61
N SER A 121 3.22 -7.42 20.35
CA SER A 121 3.92 -7.14 21.62
C SER A 121 3.63 -8.24 22.66
N LYS A 122 2.37 -8.67 22.76
CA LYS A 122 1.95 -9.78 23.63
C LYS A 122 2.68 -11.07 23.26
N PHE A 123 2.73 -11.40 21.98
CA PHE A 123 3.43 -12.58 21.48
C PHE A 123 4.94 -12.55 21.81
N ALA A 124 5.58 -11.38 21.63
CA ALA A 124 7.00 -11.20 21.98
C ALA A 124 7.26 -11.43 23.48
N LYS A 125 6.34 -10.97 24.34
CA LYS A 125 6.43 -11.17 25.79
C LYS A 125 6.20 -12.62 26.20
N GLU A 126 5.15 -13.25 25.70
CA GLU A 126 4.75 -14.61 26.11
C GLU A 126 5.72 -15.68 25.60
N HIS A 127 6.19 -15.58 24.36
CA HIS A 127 7.01 -16.62 23.74
C HIS A 127 8.53 -16.36 23.83
N TYR A 128 8.96 -15.11 23.99
CA TYR A 128 10.38 -14.73 23.95
C TYR A 128 10.84 -13.88 25.14
N GLN A 129 9.94 -13.59 26.09
CA GLN A 129 10.21 -12.78 27.29
C GLN A 129 10.78 -11.39 26.95
N LEU A 130 10.37 -10.85 25.78
CA LEU A 130 10.73 -9.52 25.34
C LEU A 130 9.60 -8.54 25.64
N THR A 131 9.92 -7.43 26.32
CA THR A 131 8.96 -6.36 26.59
C THR A 131 9.12 -5.27 25.55
N TRP A 132 8.18 -5.19 24.61
CA TRP A 132 8.15 -4.14 23.58
C TRP A 132 7.02 -3.14 23.88
N ASN A 133 7.33 -1.86 23.74
CA ASN A 133 6.30 -0.82 23.68
C ASN A 133 5.76 -0.69 22.25
N ASP A 134 4.65 0.04 22.09
CA ASP A 134 3.97 0.16 20.79
C ASP A 134 4.88 0.74 19.70
N THR A 135 5.64 1.81 20.02
CA THR A 135 6.58 2.44 19.08
C THR A 135 7.67 1.48 18.61
N TYR A 136 8.24 0.69 19.53
CA TYR A 136 9.26 -0.30 19.21
C TYR A 136 8.69 -1.44 18.37
N THR A 137 7.48 -1.90 18.74
CA THR A 137 6.77 -2.97 18.05
C THR A 137 6.45 -2.58 16.60
N GLU A 138 5.96 -1.34 16.40
CA GLU A 138 5.74 -0.75 15.09
C GLU A 138 7.02 -0.71 14.27
N ARG A 139 8.12 -0.24 14.88
CA ARG A 139 9.43 -0.21 14.21
C ARG A 139 9.88 -1.59 13.77
N CYS A 140 9.78 -2.61 14.63
CA CYS A 140 10.16 -3.99 14.28
C CYS A 140 9.30 -4.54 13.13
N LEU A 141 8.00 -4.26 13.13
CA LEU A 141 7.11 -4.65 12.04
C LEU A 141 7.47 -3.94 10.73
N PHE A 142 7.76 -2.63 10.78
CA PHE A 142 8.20 -1.86 9.63
C PHE A 142 9.54 -2.38 9.08
N GLU A 143 10.55 -2.59 9.93
CA GLU A 143 11.84 -3.15 9.54
C GLU A 143 11.69 -4.53 8.89
N TYR A 144 10.80 -5.36 9.42
CA TYR A 144 10.49 -6.66 8.82
C TYR A 144 9.90 -6.53 7.42
N LEU A 145 8.95 -5.62 7.22
CA LEU A 145 8.34 -5.34 5.92
C LEU A 145 9.33 -4.73 4.92
N ASP A 146 10.24 -3.88 5.38
CA ASP A 146 11.24 -3.24 4.52
C ASP A 146 12.27 -4.26 4.01
N ILE A 147 12.78 -5.11 4.92
CA ILE A 147 13.78 -6.14 4.59
C ILE A 147 13.17 -7.27 3.77
N ASN A 148 11.96 -7.72 4.14
CA ASN A 148 11.35 -8.94 3.58
C ASN A 148 10.18 -8.66 2.63
N GLY A 149 9.89 -7.41 2.31
CA GLY A 149 8.68 -7.03 1.56
C GLY A 149 8.48 -7.85 0.29
N ILE A 150 9.54 -8.01 -0.53
CA ILE A 150 9.51 -8.82 -1.76
C ILE A 150 9.21 -10.30 -1.47
N THR A 151 9.89 -10.84 -0.46
CA THR A 151 9.79 -12.24 -0.03
C THR A 151 8.37 -12.57 0.45
N ILE A 152 7.78 -11.69 1.25
CA ILE A 152 6.42 -11.85 1.78
C ILE A 152 5.41 -11.84 0.63
N ILE A 153 5.56 -10.92 -0.33
CA ILE A 153 4.69 -10.83 -1.51
C ILE A 153 4.73 -12.13 -2.33
N SER A 154 5.93 -12.67 -2.54
CA SER A 154 6.07 -13.93 -3.29
C SER A 154 5.42 -15.12 -2.59
N SER A 155 5.37 -15.14 -1.26
CA SER A 155 4.72 -16.19 -0.47
C SER A 155 3.20 -16.09 -0.53
N LEU A 156 2.66 -14.89 -0.31
CA LEU A 156 1.21 -14.61 -0.34
C LEU A 156 0.59 -14.93 -1.72
N THR A 157 1.34 -14.72 -2.80
CA THR A 157 0.92 -15.00 -4.18
C THR A 157 1.00 -16.46 -4.58
N SER A 158 2.08 -17.12 -4.18
CA SER A 158 2.40 -18.46 -4.67
C SER A 158 1.68 -19.54 -3.88
N GLY A 159 0.98 -19.18 -2.80
CA GLY A 159 0.43 -20.12 -1.82
C GLY A 159 1.52 -20.94 -1.10
N VAL A 160 2.78 -20.53 -1.23
CA VAL A 160 3.93 -21.18 -0.61
C VAL A 160 4.00 -20.67 0.83
N PRO A 161 3.98 -21.54 1.85
CA PRO A 161 3.99 -21.11 3.24
C PRO A 161 5.21 -20.23 3.56
N LEU A 162 5.00 -19.11 4.26
CA LEU A 162 6.04 -18.14 4.62
C LEU A 162 7.28 -18.80 5.25
N LYS A 163 7.09 -19.89 6.00
CA LYS A 163 8.15 -20.65 6.69
C LYS A 163 9.21 -21.21 5.73
N GLN A 164 8.82 -21.57 4.51
CA GLN A 164 9.74 -22.12 3.52
C GLN A 164 10.64 -21.02 2.93
N VAL A 165 10.15 -19.78 2.90
CA VAL A 165 10.84 -18.65 2.29
C VAL A 165 11.85 -18.00 3.26
N LEU A 166 11.52 -17.97 4.56
CA LEU A 166 12.35 -17.39 5.62
C LEU A 166 13.61 -18.22 5.98
N ARG A 167 13.76 -19.44 5.45
CA ARG A 167 14.86 -20.36 5.78
C ARG A 167 16.18 -20.12 5.01
N LYS A 168 16.20 -19.23 4.00
CA LYS A 168 17.40 -18.97 3.20
C LYS A 168 18.26 -17.84 3.79
N GLY A 169 19.24 -18.23 4.60
CA GLY A 169 20.57 -17.61 4.71
C GLY A 169 20.68 -16.12 5.08
N LYS A 170 20.64 -15.82 6.39
CA LYS A 170 21.39 -14.74 7.08
C LYS A 170 21.13 -14.84 8.59
N GLU A 171 22.05 -14.35 9.42
CA GLU A 171 21.78 -14.07 10.84
C GLU A 171 20.59 -13.11 10.94
N VAL A 172 19.41 -13.65 11.25
CA VAL A 172 18.21 -12.86 11.42
C VAL A 172 18.31 -12.20 12.81
N LYS A 173 18.31 -10.86 12.85
CA LYS A 173 18.21 -10.10 14.11
C LYS A 173 17.06 -10.68 14.93
N LYS A 174 17.27 -10.87 16.25
CA LYS A 174 16.30 -11.50 17.17
C LYS A 174 14.88 -10.94 17.00
N ASP A 175 14.74 -9.63 16.83
CA ASP A 175 13.43 -8.98 16.68
C ASP A 175 12.73 -9.34 15.37
N LEU A 176 13.48 -9.40 14.26
CA LEU A 176 12.94 -9.82 12.96
C LEU A 176 12.47 -11.28 13.00
N PHE A 177 13.17 -12.13 13.75
CA PHE A 177 12.78 -13.53 13.95
C PHE A 177 11.48 -13.63 14.75
N VAL A 178 11.29 -12.80 15.77
CA VAL A 178 10.05 -12.73 16.56
C VAL A 178 8.88 -12.29 15.68
N VAL A 179 9.04 -11.22 14.89
CA VAL A 179 8.00 -10.77 13.95
C VAL A 179 7.67 -11.85 12.93
N ALA A 180 8.68 -12.52 12.37
CA ALA A 180 8.48 -13.60 11.41
C ALA A 180 7.66 -14.76 12.00
N ASN A 181 8.00 -15.21 13.22
CA ASN A 181 7.26 -16.29 13.87
C ASN A 181 5.85 -15.86 14.29
N PHE A 182 5.64 -14.61 14.68
CA PHE A 182 4.31 -14.08 14.94
C PHE A 182 3.42 -14.17 13.70
N ILE A 183 3.95 -13.77 12.53
CA ILE A 183 3.20 -13.82 11.27
C ILE A 183 2.89 -15.29 10.90
N LEU A 184 3.84 -16.21 11.09
CA LEU A 184 3.62 -17.64 10.83
C LEU A 184 2.58 -18.27 11.76
N GLU A 185 2.57 -17.85 13.02
CA GLU A 185 1.61 -18.33 14.01
C GLU A 185 0.21 -17.81 13.70
N THR A 186 0.10 -16.52 13.37
CA THR A 186 -1.18 -15.89 13.01
C THR A 186 -1.75 -16.44 11.70
N GLU A 187 -0.92 -16.71 10.69
CA GLU A 187 -1.34 -17.36 9.44
C GLU A 187 -2.06 -18.69 9.70
N LYS A 188 -1.58 -19.48 10.67
CA LYS A 188 -2.13 -20.81 10.98
C LYS A 188 -3.31 -20.76 11.94
N ASN A 189 -3.21 -19.94 12.98
CA ASN A 189 -4.07 -20.05 14.16
C ASN A 189 -5.00 -18.84 14.34
N ARG A 190 -4.71 -17.70 13.72
CA ARG A 190 -5.42 -16.41 13.91
C ARG A 190 -5.54 -15.63 12.60
N ARG A 191 -6.40 -16.14 11.71
CA ARG A 191 -6.62 -15.58 10.35
C ARG A 191 -7.07 -14.12 10.36
N ASP A 192 -7.80 -13.70 11.39
CA ASP A 192 -8.23 -12.32 11.63
C ASP A 192 -7.03 -11.36 11.71
N ILE A 193 -6.03 -11.69 12.53
CA ILE A 193 -4.83 -10.85 12.71
C ILE A 193 -3.96 -10.89 11.46
N PHE A 194 -3.80 -12.07 10.86
CA PHE A 194 -3.01 -12.25 9.65
C PHE A 194 -3.55 -11.43 8.47
N GLN A 195 -4.87 -11.33 8.32
CA GLN A 195 -5.50 -10.55 7.25
C GLN A 195 -5.16 -9.05 7.31
N TYR A 196 -4.94 -8.49 8.50
CA TYR A 196 -4.50 -7.11 8.64
C TYR A 196 -3.05 -6.93 8.22
N PHE A 197 -2.18 -7.85 8.63
CA PHE A 197 -0.80 -7.86 8.15
C PHE A 197 -0.75 -7.96 6.61
N ASP A 198 -1.52 -8.89 6.03
CA ASP A 198 -1.66 -9.05 4.58
C ASP A 198 -2.15 -7.75 3.91
N SER A 199 -3.14 -7.07 4.50
CA SER A 199 -3.63 -5.78 4.00
C SER A 199 -2.54 -4.69 3.97
N ILE A 200 -1.67 -4.64 4.98
CA ILE A 200 -0.53 -3.72 5.02
C ILE A 200 0.48 -4.06 3.90
N VAL A 201 0.79 -5.34 3.71
CA VAL A 201 1.72 -5.78 2.64
C VAL A 201 1.18 -5.40 1.27
N GLN A 202 -0.09 -5.72 0.99
CA GLN A 202 -0.74 -5.40 -0.28
C GLN A 202 -0.83 -3.88 -0.49
N GLY A 203 -1.14 -3.15 0.57
CA GLY A 203 -1.13 -1.71 0.63
C GLY A 203 0.21 -1.07 0.24
N ASN A 204 1.32 -1.61 0.73
CA ASN A 204 2.67 -1.14 0.40
C ASN A 204 2.98 -1.24 -1.10
N ILE A 205 2.50 -2.30 -1.73
CA ILE A 205 2.69 -2.51 -3.17
C ILE A 205 1.82 -1.54 -3.96
N LEU A 206 0.56 -1.36 -3.54
CA LEU A 206 -0.34 -0.38 -4.12
C LEU A 206 0.20 1.04 -3.95
N ALA A 207 0.81 1.37 -2.82
CA ALA A 207 1.49 2.65 -2.63
C ALA A 207 2.64 2.83 -3.62
N SER A 208 3.38 1.76 -3.92
CA SER A 208 4.44 1.78 -4.93
C SER A 208 3.92 2.04 -6.35
N SER A 209 2.63 1.79 -6.62
CA SER A 209 2.02 2.03 -7.94
C SER A 209 2.01 3.51 -8.33
N ILE A 210 2.06 4.43 -7.36
CA ILE A 210 2.04 5.88 -7.64
C ILE A 210 3.29 6.36 -8.39
N TYR A 211 4.38 5.61 -8.28
CA TYR A 211 5.64 5.88 -8.98
C TYR A 211 5.70 5.22 -10.36
N LEU A 212 4.67 4.45 -10.73
CA LEU A 212 4.60 3.86 -12.05
C LEU A 212 4.13 4.91 -13.05
N PRO A 213 4.82 5.05 -14.20
CA PRO A 213 4.33 5.90 -15.27
C PRO A 213 2.94 5.45 -15.68
N ASP A 214 2.07 6.41 -15.99
CA ASP A 214 0.69 6.17 -16.40
C ASP A 214 0.67 5.13 -17.53
N VAL A 215 0.23 3.90 -17.22
CA VAL A 215 0.23 2.76 -18.15
C VAL A 215 -0.66 3.00 -19.38
N GLY A 216 -1.48 4.05 -19.37
CA GLY A 216 -2.18 4.57 -20.56
C GLY A 216 -1.27 5.31 -21.56
N ARG A 217 0.01 5.58 -21.22
CA ARG A 217 0.96 6.37 -22.03
C ARG A 217 2.40 5.86 -22.04
N VAL A 218 2.67 4.64 -21.59
CA VAL A 218 4.06 4.10 -21.58
C VAL A 218 4.51 3.81 -23.02
N GLN A 219 5.35 4.71 -23.57
CA GLN A 219 6.21 4.38 -24.71
C GLN A 219 7.30 3.41 -24.26
N LYS A 220 7.62 2.47 -25.14
CA LYS A 220 8.26 1.17 -24.92
C LYS A 220 9.65 1.15 -24.24
N ASN A 221 10.28 2.28 -23.93
CA ASN A 221 11.75 2.36 -23.81
C ASN A 221 12.34 3.05 -22.55
N SER A 222 11.62 3.28 -21.45
CA SER A 222 12.21 4.05 -20.33
C SER A 222 11.90 3.52 -18.91
N LEU A 223 12.16 2.23 -18.66
CA LEU A 223 12.22 1.70 -17.30
C LEU A 223 13.64 1.17 -17.05
N THR A 224 14.43 1.90 -16.26
CA THR A 224 15.67 1.36 -15.68
C THR A 224 15.29 0.40 -14.54
N PRO A 225 15.82 -0.84 -14.54
CA PRO A 225 15.32 -1.90 -13.69
C PRO A 225 15.89 -1.79 -12.27
N ASN A 226 15.11 -1.28 -11.32
CA ASN A 226 15.30 -1.61 -9.92
C ASN A 226 14.52 -2.90 -9.64
N SER A 227 15.18 -4.00 -9.29
CA SER A 227 14.59 -5.35 -9.21
C SER A 227 13.39 -5.44 -8.26
N THR A 228 13.40 -4.63 -7.19
CA THR A 228 12.29 -4.48 -6.24
C THR A 228 11.04 -3.85 -6.86
N LEU A 229 11.23 -2.82 -7.69
CA LEU A 229 10.13 -2.15 -8.40
C LEU A 229 9.52 -3.08 -9.45
N ILE A 230 10.33 -3.88 -10.14
CA ILE A 230 9.86 -4.87 -11.11
C ILE A 230 9.01 -5.95 -10.45
N LEU A 231 9.44 -6.50 -9.31
CA LEU A 231 8.65 -7.51 -8.61
C LEU A 231 7.35 -6.93 -8.02
N ARG A 232 7.39 -5.70 -7.53
CA ARG A 232 6.18 -4.95 -7.12
C ARG A 232 5.27 -4.63 -8.31
N LEU A 233 5.84 -4.31 -9.47
CA LEU A 233 5.14 -4.13 -10.76
C LEU A 233 4.48 -5.43 -11.23
N LEU A 234 5.18 -6.56 -11.15
CA LEU A 234 4.67 -7.86 -11.56
C LEU A 234 3.55 -8.34 -10.63
N TYR A 235 3.67 -8.11 -9.32
CA TYR A 235 2.55 -8.35 -8.39
C TYR A 235 1.38 -7.40 -8.65
N PHE A 236 1.65 -6.11 -8.86
CA PHE A 236 0.63 -5.15 -9.23
C PHE A 236 -0.11 -5.58 -10.51
N LEU A 237 0.61 -6.05 -11.52
CA LEU A 237 0.03 -6.60 -12.75
C LEU A 237 -0.76 -7.91 -12.50
N TRP A 238 -0.33 -8.78 -11.59
CA TRP A 238 -1.06 -9.98 -11.19
C TRP A 238 -2.37 -9.66 -10.44
N VAL A 239 -2.32 -8.78 -9.43
CA VAL A 239 -3.50 -8.27 -8.72
C VAL A 239 -4.48 -7.59 -9.68
N MET A 240 -3.97 -6.93 -10.72
CA MET A 240 -4.78 -6.36 -11.79
C MET A 240 -5.43 -7.43 -12.70
N GLN A 241 -4.75 -8.56 -12.93
CA GLN A 241 -5.25 -9.63 -13.81
C GLN A 241 -6.35 -10.48 -13.19
N GLU A 242 -6.40 -10.68 -11.87
CA GLU A 242 -7.50 -11.42 -11.22
C GLU A 242 -8.88 -10.75 -11.41
N LYS A 243 -8.94 -9.44 -11.73
CA LYS A 243 -10.21 -8.74 -12.01
C LYS A 243 -10.45 -8.36 -13.47
N LEU A 244 -9.47 -8.53 -14.37
CA LEU A 244 -9.62 -8.22 -15.80
C LEU A 244 -9.88 -9.51 -16.59
N SER A 245 -11.16 -9.90 -16.69
CA SER A 245 -11.59 -10.95 -17.61
C SER A 245 -11.42 -10.49 -19.08
N SER A 246 -10.23 -10.65 -19.66
CA SER A 246 -10.09 -10.58 -21.11
C SER A 246 -9.08 -11.62 -21.61
N LYS A 247 -9.43 -12.26 -22.73
CA LYS A 247 -8.67 -13.36 -23.37
C LYS A 247 -7.19 -13.04 -23.63
N HIS A 248 -6.83 -11.76 -23.76
CA HIS A 248 -5.45 -11.31 -23.99
C HIS A 248 -4.55 -11.44 -22.75
N ALA A 249 -5.12 -11.38 -21.54
CA ALA A 249 -4.35 -11.53 -20.29
C ALA A 249 -3.80 -12.95 -20.08
N ARG A 250 -4.50 -13.98 -20.58
CA ARG A 250 -4.08 -15.39 -20.47
C ARG A 250 -2.84 -15.71 -21.30
N SER A 251 -2.68 -15.09 -22.47
CA SER A 251 -1.51 -15.32 -23.33
C SER A 251 -0.24 -14.71 -22.72
N CYS A 252 -0.35 -13.51 -22.14
CA CYS A 252 0.75 -12.88 -21.39
C CYS A 252 1.12 -13.67 -20.13
N TYR A 253 0.16 -14.26 -19.42
CA TYR A 253 0.42 -15.10 -18.24
C TYR A 253 1.20 -16.38 -18.56
N TYR A 254 0.88 -17.05 -19.67
CA TYR A 254 1.61 -18.24 -20.11
C TYR A 254 3.04 -17.91 -20.54
N CYS A 255 3.25 -16.79 -21.23
CA CYS A 255 4.58 -16.33 -21.57
C CYS A 255 5.41 -15.98 -20.32
N TRP A 256 4.76 -15.39 -19.30
CA TRP A 256 5.34 -14.97 -18.01
C TRP A 256 5.75 -16.14 -17.11
N LYS A 257 4.93 -17.20 -17.03
CA LYS A 257 5.22 -18.39 -16.19
C LYS A 257 6.51 -19.10 -16.63
N VAL A 258 6.81 -19.09 -17.92
CA VAL A 258 8.03 -19.68 -18.50
C VAL A 258 9.26 -18.80 -18.27
N THR A 259 9.12 -17.48 -18.30
CA THR A 259 10.27 -16.55 -18.14
C THR A 259 10.68 -16.35 -16.68
N MET A 260 9.72 -16.33 -15.75
CA MET A 260 10.01 -16.03 -14.34
C MET A 260 10.64 -17.22 -13.61
N VAL A 261 10.25 -18.46 -13.95
CA VAL A 261 10.93 -19.67 -13.47
C VAL A 261 12.37 -19.73 -14.00
N GLY A 262 12.61 -19.29 -15.24
CA GLY A 262 13.97 -19.20 -15.80
C GLY A 262 14.86 -18.15 -15.12
N TYR A 263 14.34 -16.95 -14.84
CA TYR A 263 15.12 -15.87 -14.21
C TYR A 263 15.46 -16.12 -12.74
N ILE A 264 14.60 -16.80 -12.00
CA ILE A 264 14.86 -17.16 -10.59
C ILE A 264 15.95 -18.25 -10.50
N VAL A 265 16.00 -19.16 -11.49
CA VAL A 265 17.05 -20.19 -11.57
C VAL A 265 18.39 -19.60 -12.05
N LEU A 266 18.38 -18.62 -12.95
CA LEU A 266 19.61 -18.03 -13.51
C LEU A 266 20.25 -16.93 -12.65
N SER A 267 19.56 -16.38 -11.65
CA SER A 267 20.12 -15.37 -10.72
C SER A 267 20.66 -15.98 -9.42
N THR A 268 20.70 -17.31 -9.32
CA THR A 268 21.22 -18.05 -8.16
C THR A 268 22.41 -18.96 -8.48
N HIS A 269 23.09 -18.71 -9.60
CA HIS A 269 24.40 -19.25 -9.92
C HIS A 269 25.41 -18.13 -10.17
#